data_AF-A0A641M9J4-F1
#
_entry.id   AF-A0A641M9J4-F1
#
_cell.length_a   1.000
_cell.length_b   1.000
_cell.length_c   1.000
_cell.angle_alpha   90.00
_cell.angle_beta   90.00
_cell.angle_gamma   90.00
#
_symmetry.space_group_name_H-M   'P 1'
#
loop_
_entity.id
_entity.type
_entity.pdbx_description
1 polymer ?
#
loop_
_entity_poly.entity_id
_entity_poly.type
_entity_poly.pdbx_seq_one_letter_code
_entity_poly.pdbx_strand_id
1 'polypeptide(L)'
;MKKNLKCKTGLLLFSLFLFVPLFMYATAQNDVAISLDFTNVPLGKVLNEIGRQTSLRIVYNTKDVNPEQLVSVKVNYQKLSSVMTNLLKNTNVAFTVKDDYLVLYSSKSTNTVKEVAQQNKRNIKGTVSDNFGEPLIGVSVLVKGTT
;
A
#
# COMPACT_ATOMS: atom_id res chain seq x y z
N MET A 1 -38.26 47.51 -9.33
CA MET A 1 -37.72 46.29 -9.99
C MET A 1 -36.41 45.85 -9.29
N LYS A 2 -36.44 44.95 -8.29
CA LYS A 2 -35.22 44.54 -7.55
C LYS A 2 -35.25 43.07 -7.07
N LYS A 3 -36.02 42.19 -7.73
CA LYS A 3 -36.20 40.78 -7.32
C LYS A 3 -35.40 39.76 -8.15
N ASN A 4 -34.83 40.14 -9.30
CA ASN A 4 -34.19 39.19 -10.23
C ASN A 4 -32.67 39.01 -10.04
N LEU A 5 -32.03 39.80 -9.18
CA LEU A 5 -30.56 39.74 -9.01
C LEU A 5 -30.13 38.62 -8.04
N LYS A 6 -30.93 38.32 -7.01
CA LYS A 6 -30.64 37.28 -6.01
C LYS A 6 -30.65 35.86 -6.58
N CYS A 7 -31.49 35.60 -7.60
CA CYS A 7 -31.61 34.28 -8.23
C CYS A 7 -30.42 34.00 -9.18
N LYS A 8 -29.94 35.03 -9.92
CA LYS A 8 -28.77 34.90 -10.81
C LYS A 8 -27.46 34.74 -10.05
N THR A 9 -27.30 35.40 -8.90
CA THR A 9 -26.10 35.23 -8.05
C THR A 9 -26.04 33.87 -7.38
N GLY A 10 -27.19 33.30 -7.00
CA GLY A 10 -27.26 31.92 -6.48
C GLY A 10 -26.93 30.86 -7.52
N LEU A 11 -27.39 31.05 -8.76
CA LEU A 11 -27.13 30.14 -9.88
C LEU A 11 -25.65 30.18 -10.34
N LEU A 12 -25.00 31.35 -10.30
CA LEU A 12 -23.56 31.50 -10.58
C LEU A 12 -22.67 30.86 -9.50
N LEU A 13 -23.04 30.97 -8.22
CA LEU A 13 -22.31 30.31 -7.12
C LEU A 13 -22.44 28.79 -7.17
N PHE A 14 -23.59 28.26 -7.60
CA PHE A 14 -23.80 26.82 -7.80
C PHE A 14 -23.00 26.28 -9.00
N SER A 15 -22.88 27.07 -10.08
CA SER A 15 -22.07 26.70 -11.25
C SER A 15 -20.55 26.71 -10.97
N LEU A 16 -20.08 27.52 -10.02
CA LEU A 16 -18.68 27.56 -9.62
C LEU A 16 -18.29 26.36 -8.74
N PHE A 17 -19.24 25.79 -8.00
CA PHE A 17 -19.04 24.59 -7.19
C PHE A 17 -18.95 23.30 -8.03
N LEU A 18 -19.43 23.31 -9.27
CA LEU A 18 -19.41 22.15 -10.18
C LEU A 18 -18.09 22.00 -10.96
N PHE A 19 -17.17 22.97 -10.84
CA PHE A 19 -15.87 23.00 -11.52
C PHE A 19 -14.69 22.78 -10.58
N VAL A 20 -14.89 22.10 -9.44
CA VAL A 20 -13.77 21.56 -8.66
C VAL A 20 -13.41 20.22 -9.29
N PRO A 21 -12.34 20.10 -10.10
CA PRO A 21 -11.80 18.79 -10.39
C PRO A 21 -11.39 18.18 -9.04
N LEU A 22 -12.03 17.08 -8.66
CA LEU A 22 -11.44 16.17 -7.70
C LEU A 22 -10.13 15.71 -8.32
N PHE A 23 -9.03 16.38 -7.98
CA PHE A 23 -7.70 15.83 -8.17
C PHE A 23 -7.61 14.62 -7.22
N MET A 24 -8.13 13.48 -7.69
CA MET A 24 -7.78 12.20 -7.10
C MET A 24 -6.29 12.00 -7.38
N TYR A 25 -5.47 12.35 -6.40
CA TYR A 25 -4.13 11.81 -6.30
C TYR A 25 -4.30 10.34 -5.94
N ALA A 26 -4.45 9.49 -6.96
CA ALA A 26 -4.17 8.08 -6.80
C ALA A 26 -2.68 8.01 -6.45
N THR A 27 -2.37 7.82 -5.17
CA THR A 27 -1.01 7.50 -4.72
C THR A 27 -0.75 6.06 -5.16
N ALA A 28 -0.58 5.85 -6.46
CA ALA A 28 0.27 4.76 -6.90
C ALA A 28 1.62 5.07 -6.25
N GLN A 29 1.97 4.31 -5.20
CA GLN A 29 3.36 4.25 -4.76
C GLN A 29 4.15 3.87 -6.01
N ASN A 30 4.76 4.88 -6.64
CA ASN A 30 5.50 4.73 -7.86
C ASN A 30 6.75 3.91 -7.50
N ASP A 31 6.61 2.59 -7.57
CA ASP A 31 7.67 1.65 -7.25
C ASP A 31 8.79 1.83 -8.29
N VAL A 32 9.83 2.56 -7.88
CA VAL A 32 10.92 3.02 -8.74
C VAL A 32 11.72 1.82 -9.24
N ALA A 33 11.99 1.77 -10.54
CA ALA A 33 12.89 0.77 -11.11
C ALA A 33 14.35 1.19 -10.90
N ILE A 34 15.17 0.28 -10.38
CA ILE A 34 16.58 0.50 -10.08
C ILE A 34 17.47 -0.57 -10.70
N SER A 35 18.74 -0.22 -10.90
CA SER A 35 19.79 -1.12 -11.39
C SER A 35 20.94 -1.10 -10.41
N LEU A 36 21.34 -2.29 -9.95
CA LEU A 36 22.44 -2.47 -8.99
C LEU A 36 23.33 -3.62 -9.48
N ASP A 37 24.64 -3.41 -9.43
CA ASP A 37 25.63 -4.46 -9.65
C ASP A 37 26.69 -4.36 -8.55
N PHE A 38 26.47 -5.13 -7.49
CA PHE A 38 27.37 -5.19 -6.34
C PHE A 38 27.68 -6.65 -6.02
N THR A 39 28.96 -6.93 -5.78
CA THR A 39 29.44 -8.25 -5.38
C THR A 39 30.24 -8.11 -4.10
N ASN A 40 29.81 -8.79 -3.04
CA ASN A 40 30.49 -8.84 -1.75
C ASN A 40 30.74 -7.46 -1.12
N VAL A 41 29.69 -6.65 -1.03
CA VAL A 41 29.74 -5.26 -0.56
C VAL A 41 28.91 -5.13 0.72
N PRO A 42 29.31 -4.26 1.68
CA PRO A 42 28.50 -4.00 2.87
C PRO A 42 27.08 -3.54 2.53
N LEU A 43 26.09 -4.09 3.24
CA LEU A 43 24.68 -3.77 3.08
C LEU A 43 24.42 -2.27 3.18
N GLY A 44 25.08 -1.58 4.10
CA GLY A 44 24.96 -0.12 4.25
C GLY A 44 25.30 0.64 2.97
N LYS A 45 26.29 0.19 2.19
CA LYS A 45 26.67 0.83 0.91
C LYS A 45 25.61 0.58 -0.15
N VAL A 46 25.05 -0.64 -0.21
CA VAL A 46 23.96 -0.99 -1.14
C VAL A 46 22.70 -0.19 -0.81
N LEU A 47 22.34 -0.08 0.47
CA LEU A 47 21.20 0.72 0.92
C LEU A 47 21.38 2.21 0.60
N ASN A 48 22.60 2.73 0.71
CA ASN A 48 22.89 4.12 0.34
C ASN A 48 22.69 4.35 -1.18
N GLU A 49 23.15 3.43 -2.02
CA GLU A 49 22.94 3.54 -3.47
C GLU A 49 21.45 3.41 -3.83
N ILE A 50 20.71 2.55 -3.14
CA ILE A 50 19.24 2.47 -3.27
C ILE A 50 18.60 3.81 -2.91
N GLY A 51 18.96 4.40 -1.76
CA GLY A 51 18.46 5.71 -1.36
C GLY A 51 18.79 6.80 -2.39
N ARG A 52 19.98 6.76 -2.98
CA ARG A 52 20.42 7.71 -4.02
C ARG A 52 19.60 7.59 -5.30
N GLN A 53 19.35 6.38 -5.80
CA GLN A 53 18.57 6.17 -7.04
C GLN A 53 17.08 6.42 -6.85
N THR A 54 16.55 6.18 -5.65
CA THR A 54 15.11 6.29 -5.35
C THR A 54 14.72 7.61 -4.70
N SER A 55 15.71 8.45 -4.32
CA SER A 55 15.51 9.67 -3.52
C SER A 55 14.84 9.42 -2.15
N LEU A 56 14.91 8.19 -1.64
CA LEU A 56 14.35 7.80 -0.34
C LEU A 56 15.38 7.95 0.78
N ARG A 57 14.90 8.38 1.96
CA ARG A 57 15.67 8.39 3.21
C ARG A 57 15.60 7.01 3.86
N ILE A 58 16.74 6.36 4.02
CA ILE A 58 16.82 5.03 4.63
C ILE A 58 16.86 5.18 6.15
N VAL A 59 16.00 4.45 6.86
CA VAL A 59 15.96 4.42 8.34
C VAL A 59 15.96 2.98 8.83
N TYR A 60 16.85 2.67 9.77
CA TYR A 60 16.92 1.37 10.42
C TYR A 60 17.55 1.48 11.80
N ASN A 61 17.28 0.49 12.64
CA ASN A 61 17.94 0.33 13.93
C ASN A 61 19.16 -0.58 13.76
N THR A 62 20.33 -0.14 14.23
CA THR A 62 21.58 -0.92 14.15
C THR A 62 21.55 -2.20 14.99
N LYS A 63 20.61 -2.32 15.94
CA LYS A 63 20.36 -3.56 16.68
C LYS A 63 19.62 -4.61 15.85
N ASP A 64 18.80 -4.16 14.89
CA ASP A 64 17.92 -5.02 14.09
C ASP A 64 18.52 -5.31 12.69
N VAL A 65 19.33 -4.39 12.17
CA VAL A 65 19.96 -4.47 10.85
C VAL A 65 21.45 -4.23 10.99
N ASN A 66 22.26 -5.19 10.54
CA ASN A 66 23.71 -5.06 10.51
C ASN A 66 24.18 -4.45 9.17
N PRO A 67 24.64 -3.18 9.13
CA PRO A 67 25.08 -2.54 7.89
C PRO A 67 26.39 -3.11 7.32
N GLU A 68 27.19 -3.78 8.13
CA GLU A 68 28.46 -4.39 7.72
C GLU A 68 28.28 -5.77 7.08
N GLN A 69 27.06 -6.30 7.08
CA GLN A 69 26.78 -7.59 6.44
C GLN A 69 27.09 -7.52 4.94
N LEU A 70 27.92 -8.45 4.48
CA LEU A 70 28.28 -8.55 3.07
C LEU A 70 27.11 -9.12 2.26
N VAL A 71 26.76 -8.43 1.19
CA VAL A 71 25.69 -8.81 0.27
C VAL A 71 26.15 -8.68 -1.17
N SER A 72 25.56 -9.52 -2.03
CA SER A 72 25.76 -9.48 -3.48
C SER A 72 24.39 -9.34 -4.13
N VAL A 73 24.24 -8.35 -5.00
CA VAL A 73 23.00 -8.07 -5.73
C VAL A 73 23.34 -7.67 -7.15
N LYS A 74 22.71 -8.35 -8.11
CA LYS A 74 22.81 -8.05 -9.53
C LYS A 74 21.43 -7.99 -10.13
N VAL A 75 20.95 -6.78 -10.38
CA VAL A 75 19.62 -6.51 -10.91
C VAL A 75 19.70 -5.41 -11.96
N ASN A 76 18.96 -5.58 -13.04
CA ASN A 76 18.86 -4.60 -14.11
C ASN A 76 17.40 -4.18 -14.23
N TYR A 77 17.13 -2.88 -14.04
CA TYR A 77 15.83 -2.24 -14.20
C TYR A 77 14.67 -3.01 -13.51
N GLN A 78 14.86 -3.31 -12.23
CA GLN A 78 13.84 -4.01 -11.42
C GLN A 78 13.20 -3.08 -10.42
N LYS A 79 11.92 -3.33 -10.12
CA LYS A 79 11.16 -2.63 -9.08
C LYS A 79 11.86 -2.71 -7.72
N LEU A 80 11.95 -1.59 -7.00
CA LEU A 80 12.54 -1.50 -5.67
C LEU A 80 11.99 -2.56 -4.72
N SER A 81 10.68 -2.76 -4.70
CA SER A 81 10.04 -3.79 -3.86
C SER A 81 10.60 -5.20 -4.08
N SER A 82 10.80 -5.59 -5.35
CA SER A 82 11.36 -6.88 -5.74
C SER A 82 12.84 -6.96 -5.36
N VAL A 83 13.61 -5.89 -5.60
CA VAL A 83 15.03 -5.83 -5.26
C VAL A 83 15.23 -5.98 -3.75
N MET A 84 14.46 -5.23 -2.94
CA MET A 84 14.51 -5.31 -1.47
C MET A 84 14.08 -6.69 -0.96
N THR A 85 13.05 -7.29 -1.54
CA THR A 85 12.61 -8.64 -1.19
C THR A 85 13.72 -9.67 -1.45
N ASN A 86 14.41 -9.57 -2.58
CA ASN A 86 15.52 -10.47 -2.90
C ASN A 86 16.75 -10.22 -2.02
N LEU A 87 17.08 -8.94 -1.77
CA LEU A 87 18.21 -8.53 -0.93
C LEU A 87 18.05 -9.03 0.52
N LEU A 88 16.84 -8.99 1.05
CA LEU A 88 16.53 -9.33 2.43
C LEU A 88 16.05 -10.78 2.61
N LYS A 89 15.90 -11.57 1.54
CA LYS A 89 15.32 -12.93 1.56
C LYS A 89 15.94 -13.87 2.59
N ASN A 90 17.25 -13.77 2.81
CA ASN A 90 17.99 -14.63 3.75
C ASN A 90 18.29 -13.92 5.08
N THR A 91 17.61 -12.80 5.36
CA THR A 91 17.81 -12.00 6.55
C THR A 91 16.54 -11.98 7.40
N ASN A 92 16.66 -11.70 8.69
CA ASN A 92 15.52 -11.51 9.58
C ASN A 92 14.97 -10.07 9.50
N VAL A 93 15.11 -9.39 8.37
CA VAL A 93 14.79 -7.98 8.17
C VAL A 93 13.66 -7.86 7.16
N ALA A 94 12.66 -7.05 7.48
CA ALA A 94 11.59 -6.64 6.60
C ALA A 94 11.72 -5.14 6.30
N PHE A 95 11.02 -4.66 5.28
CA PHE A 95 11.05 -3.26 4.87
C PHE A 95 9.64 -2.74 4.60
N THR A 96 9.46 -1.43 4.77
CA THR A 96 8.26 -0.71 4.34
C THR A 96 8.66 0.65 3.77
N VAL A 97 7.95 1.10 2.74
CA VAL A 97 8.11 2.43 2.17
C VAL A 97 6.95 3.28 2.67
N LYS A 98 7.26 4.35 3.40
CA LYS A 98 6.26 5.29 3.91
C LYS A 98 6.72 6.71 3.63
N ASP A 99 5.88 7.46 2.90
CA ASP A 99 6.21 8.79 2.42
C ASP A 99 7.55 8.77 1.65
N ASP A 100 8.56 9.52 2.12
CA ASP A 100 9.91 9.54 1.55
C ASP A 100 10.91 8.62 2.27
N TYR A 101 10.44 7.73 3.14
CA TYR A 101 11.28 6.90 4.00
C TYR A 101 11.19 5.42 3.61
N LEU A 102 12.36 4.77 3.48
CA LEU A 102 12.50 3.32 3.45
C LEU A 102 12.90 2.85 4.85
N VAL A 103 11.95 2.25 5.56
CA VAL A 103 12.15 1.80 6.95
C VAL A 103 12.43 0.30 6.95
N LEU A 104 13.57 -0.10 7.52
CA LEU A 104 13.91 -1.51 7.74
C LEU A 104 13.71 -1.88 9.21
N TYR A 105 13.08 -3.02 9.46
CA TYR A 105 12.73 -3.50 10.80
C TYR A 105 12.88 -5.01 10.93
N SER A 106 12.98 -5.52 12.16
CA SER A 106 13.09 -6.96 12.39
C SER A 106 11.78 -7.67 12.02
N SER A 107 11.88 -8.69 11.17
CA SER A 107 10.75 -9.51 10.72
C SER A 107 10.07 -10.25 11.88
N LYS A 108 10.79 -10.53 12.98
CA LYS A 108 10.22 -11.10 14.22
C LYS A 108 9.14 -10.20 14.87
N SER A 109 9.15 -8.90 14.57
CA SER A 109 8.13 -7.96 15.03
C SER A 109 6.82 -8.01 14.22
N THR A 110 6.77 -8.82 13.15
CA THR A 110 5.68 -8.85 12.14
C THR A 110 4.52 -9.79 12.50
N ASN A 111 4.25 -10.03 13.78
CA ASN A 111 2.90 -10.44 14.17
C ASN A 111 1.91 -9.26 14.13
N THR A 112 2.39 -8.03 13.90
CA THR A 112 1.59 -6.81 14.05
C THR A 112 1.66 -5.84 12.87
N VAL A 113 2.23 -6.24 11.74
CA VAL A 113 2.18 -5.45 10.49
C VAL A 113 1.91 -6.38 9.32
N LYS A 114 0.85 -7.19 9.43
CA LYS A 114 0.08 -7.46 8.23
C LYS A 114 -0.72 -6.20 8.00
N GLU A 115 -0.50 -5.58 6.86
CA GLU A 115 -1.40 -4.61 6.27
C GLU A 115 -2.84 -4.96 6.68
N VAL A 116 -3.59 -3.92 7.02
CA VAL A 116 -5.05 -3.92 6.93
C VAL A 116 -5.40 -4.02 5.44
N ALA A 117 -4.95 -5.10 4.80
CA ALA A 117 -5.27 -5.46 3.45
C ALA A 117 -6.69 -6.01 3.53
N GLN A 118 -7.62 -5.19 3.02
CA GLN A 118 -8.93 -5.56 2.53
C GLN A 118 -9.75 -6.41 3.52
N GLN A 119 -10.87 -5.87 4.05
CA GLN A 119 -11.91 -6.70 4.65
C GLN A 119 -12.09 -7.97 3.81
N ASN A 120 -11.70 -9.10 4.38
CA ASN A 120 -11.68 -10.38 3.69
C ASN A 120 -13.10 -10.61 3.20
N LYS A 121 -13.33 -10.45 1.89
CA LYS A 121 -14.66 -10.57 1.29
C LYS A 121 -15.03 -12.05 1.33
N ARG A 122 -15.57 -12.49 2.47
CA ARG A 122 -15.92 -13.89 2.71
C ARG A 122 -17.07 -14.24 1.76
N ASN A 123 -16.80 -15.07 0.77
CA ASN A 123 -17.84 -15.57 -0.12
C ASN A 123 -18.62 -16.68 0.61
N ILE A 124 -19.89 -16.43 0.90
CA ILE A 124 -20.81 -17.40 1.50
C ILE A 124 -21.72 -17.91 0.38
N LYS A 125 -21.80 -19.24 0.21
CA LYS A 125 -22.70 -19.90 -0.75
C LYS A 125 -23.58 -20.91 0.00
N GLY A 126 -24.83 -21.03 -0.41
CA GLY A 126 -25.78 -21.99 0.13
C GLY A 126 -27.16 -21.81 -0.50
N THR A 127 -28.02 -22.81 -0.35
CA THR A 127 -29.42 -22.77 -0.77
C THR A 127 -30.29 -22.65 0.48
N VAL A 128 -31.26 -21.74 0.46
CA VAL A 128 -32.25 -21.60 1.54
C VAL A 128 -33.49 -22.39 1.13
N SER A 129 -33.79 -23.45 1.87
CA SER A 129 -34.96 -24.31 1.63
C SER A 129 -35.86 -24.39 2.86
N ASP A 130 -37.13 -24.75 2.64
CA ASP A 130 -38.09 -25.04 3.71
C ASP A 130 -37.96 -26.47 4.26
N ASN A 131 -38.90 -26.86 5.13
CA ASN A 131 -38.92 -28.20 5.75
C ASN A 131 -39.23 -29.33 4.74
N PHE A 132 -39.70 -29.01 3.54
CA PHE A 132 -40.00 -29.95 2.46
C PHE A 132 -38.90 -29.98 1.40
N GLY A 133 -37.85 -29.16 1.55
CA GLY A 133 -36.71 -29.08 0.64
C GLY A 133 -36.87 -28.08 -0.50
N GLU A 134 -37.97 -27.32 -0.54
CA GLU A 134 -38.24 -26.36 -1.62
C GLU A 134 -37.48 -25.04 -1.39
N PRO A 135 -36.80 -24.50 -2.42
CA PRO A 135 -36.04 -23.26 -2.29
C PRO A 135 -36.96 -22.04 -2.08
N LEU A 136 -36.66 -21.23 -1.07
CA LEU A 136 -37.48 -20.08 -0.71
C LEU A 136 -37.09 -18.82 -1.47
N ILE A 137 -38.07 -18.20 -2.14
CA ILE A 137 -37.92 -16.89 -2.81
C ILE A 137 -38.15 -15.73 -1.84
N GLY A 138 -37.42 -14.63 -2.01
CA GLY A 138 -37.66 -13.38 -1.27
C GLY A 138 -37.15 -13.33 0.18
N VAL A 139 -36.20 -14.19 0.54
CA VAL A 139 -35.62 -14.23 1.90
C VAL A 139 -34.43 -13.27 2.05
N SER A 140 -34.22 -12.74 3.26
CA SER A 140 -33.03 -11.97 3.63
C SER A 140 -32.11 -12.79 4.53
N VAL A 141 -30.80 -12.74 4.26
CA VAL A 141 -29.79 -13.51 5.00
C VAL A 141 -28.89 -12.54 5.79
N LEU A 142 -28.90 -12.66 7.11
CA LEU A 142 -28.02 -11.91 8.02
C LEU A 142 -26.99 -12.86 8.62
N VAL A 143 -25.71 -12.49 8.56
CA VAL A 143 -24.65 -13.27 9.21
C VAL A 143 -24.66 -12.95 10.70
N LYS A 144 -24.76 -13.97 11.56
CA LYS A 144 -24.78 -13.77 13.00
C LYS A 144 -23.49 -13.04 13.44
N GLY A 145 -23.64 -11.89 14.10
CA GLY A 145 -22.54 -11.03 14.53
C GLY A 145 -22.16 -9.92 13.55
N THR A 146 -22.84 -9.79 12.42
CA THR A 146 -22.81 -8.59 11.57
C THR A 146 -24.07 -7.78 11.82
N THR A 147 -23.95 -6.48 12.05
CA THR A 147 -25.07 -5.54 12.18
C THR A 147 -25.39 -4.87 10.85
#